data_AF-A0A7S3KHW8-F1
#
_entry.id   AF-A0A7S3KHW8-F1
#
_cell.length_a   1.000
_cell.length_b   1.000
_cell.length_c   1.000
_cell.angle_alpha   90.00
_cell.angle_beta   90.00
_cell.angle_gamma   90.00
#
_symmetry.space_group_name_H-M   'P 1'
#
loop_
_entity.id
_entity.type
_entity.pdbx_description
1 polymer ?
#
loop_
_entity_poly.entity_id
_entity_poly.type
_entity_poly.pdbx_seq_one_letter_code
_entity_poly.pdbx_strand_id
1 'polypeptide(L)'
;LERANLSCVKQLCTLMDALLPDENPPQETDQLEKVFIFCCIWSFGANLVGEDRDKFDQFLRSCSSILPPSSPYYDSIIDISNQSWIPWKRKVEEYTPPEDGKFAKILVPTEDTVKYSWLLEKVMGIKSPCLFVGESGTAKSVTIFSKLKTLDP
;
A
#
# COMPACT_ATOMS: atom_id res chain seq x y z
N LEU A 1 -6.23 -19.79 -13.56
CA LEU A 1 -6.97 -18.52 -13.36
C LEU A 1 -7.80 -18.52 -12.07
N GLU A 2 -8.66 -19.52 -11.80
CA GLU A 2 -9.53 -19.51 -10.61
C GLU A 2 -8.80 -19.35 -9.26
N ARG A 3 -7.67 -20.03 -9.08
CA ARG A 3 -6.83 -19.88 -7.86
C ARG A 3 -6.27 -18.47 -7.70
N ALA A 4 -5.96 -17.79 -8.80
CA ALA A 4 -5.45 -16.41 -8.77
C ALA A 4 -6.57 -15.43 -8.38
N ASN A 5 -7.77 -15.61 -8.94
CA ASN A 5 -8.94 -14.79 -8.60
C ASN A 5 -9.29 -14.91 -7.11
N LEU A 6 -9.31 -16.13 -6.56
CA LEU A 6 -9.55 -16.34 -5.13
C LEU A 6 -8.46 -15.69 -4.27
N SER A 7 -7.20 -15.71 -4.72
CA SER A 7 -6.10 -15.07 -4.01
C SER A 7 -6.28 -13.54 -3.95
N CYS A 8 -6.70 -12.90 -5.05
CA CYS A 8 -6.99 -11.47 -5.05
C CYS A 8 -8.14 -11.11 -4.12
N VAL A 9 -9.23 -11.89 -4.10
CA VAL A 9 -10.35 -11.67 -3.17
C VAL A 9 -9.90 -11.86 -1.71
N LYS A 10 -9.10 -12.88 -1.41
CA LYS A 10 -8.52 -13.07 -0.08
C LYS A 10 -7.63 -11.88 0.33
N GLN A 11 -6.84 -11.36 -0.60
CA GLN A 11 -6.00 -10.18 -0.37
C GLN A 11 -6.86 -8.94 -0.08
N LEU A 12 -7.96 -8.75 -0.81
CA LEU A 12 -8.92 -7.68 -0.56
C LEU A 12 -9.46 -7.74 0.87
N CYS A 13 -9.99 -8.89 1.29
CA CYS A 13 -10.50 -9.10 2.65
C CYS A 13 -9.42 -8.84 3.71
N THR A 14 -8.23 -9.40 3.52
CA THR A 14 -7.09 -9.21 4.43
C THR A 14 -6.73 -7.73 4.59
N LEU A 15 -6.76 -6.95 3.51
CA LEU A 15 -6.50 -5.52 3.58
C LEU A 15 -7.63 -4.74 4.24
N MET A 16 -8.89 -5.14 4.01
CA MET A 16 -10.02 -4.53 4.71
C MET A 16 -9.91 -4.77 6.22
N ASP A 17 -9.63 -5.99 6.65
CA ASP A 17 -9.42 -6.34 8.07
C ASP A 17 -8.22 -5.56 8.67
N ALA A 18 -7.17 -5.34 7.88
CA ALA A 18 -5.99 -4.61 8.33
C ALA A 18 -6.17 -3.09 8.44
N LEU A 19 -7.15 -2.52 7.72
CA LEU A 19 -7.36 -1.08 7.61
C LEU A 19 -8.59 -0.59 8.36
N LEU A 20 -9.58 -1.45 8.57
CA LEU A 20 -10.76 -1.13 9.37
C LEU A 20 -10.45 -1.46 10.83
N PRO A 21 -10.46 -0.47 11.73
CA PRO A 21 -10.23 -0.73 13.14
C PRO A 21 -11.42 -1.50 13.73
N ASP A 22 -11.12 -2.49 14.59
CA ASP A 22 -12.15 -3.22 15.35
C ASP A 22 -12.93 -2.27 16.28
N GLU A 23 -12.23 -1.30 16.86
CA GLU A 23 -12.81 -0.26 17.70
C GLU A 23 -13.12 1.00 16.88
N ASN A 24 -14.39 1.44 16.91
CA ASN A 24 -14.89 2.62 16.18
C ASN A 24 -14.60 2.58 14.67
N PRO A 25 -15.12 1.58 13.94
CA PRO A 25 -14.98 1.52 12.49
C PRO A 25 -15.62 2.76 11.84
N PRO A 26 -15.13 3.18 10.66
CA PRO A 26 -15.78 4.22 9.86
C PRO A 26 -17.26 3.92 9.66
N GLN A 27 -18.13 4.86 10.03
CA GLN A 27 -19.59 4.72 9.86
C GLN A 27 -20.09 5.41 8.58
N GLU A 28 -19.34 6.40 8.09
CA GLU A 28 -19.68 7.13 6.88
C GLU A 28 -19.38 6.29 5.63
N THR A 29 -20.35 6.23 4.71
CA THR A 29 -20.23 5.47 3.46
C THR A 29 -19.02 5.93 2.65
N ASP A 30 -18.75 7.24 2.60
CA ASP A 30 -17.61 7.81 1.87
C ASP A 30 -16.26 7.32 2.40
N GLN A 31 -16.14 7.12 3.71
CA GLN A 31 -14.90 6.59 4.32
C GLN A 31 -14.70 5.12 3.95
N LEU A 32 -15.77 4.33 4.06
CA LEU A 32 -15.76 2.92 3.70
C LEU A 32 -15.45 2.72 2.21
N GLU A 33 -16.03 3.57 1.34
CA GLU A 33 -15.75 3.54 -0.09
C GLU A 33 -14.28 3.84 -0.40
N LYS A 34 -13.67 4.85 0.27
CA LYS A 34 -12.23 5.11 0.14
C LYS A 34 -11.43 3.85 0.46
N VAL A 35 -11.63 3.28 1.64
CA VAL A 35 -10.91 2.07 2.08
C VAL A 35 -11.10 0.93 1.09
N PHE A 36 -12.32 0.71 0.63
CA PHE A 36 -12.63 -0.32 -0.36
C PHE A 36 -11.89 -0.12 -1.69
N ILE A 37 -11.86 1.10 -2.23
CA ILE A 37 -11.13 1.44 -3.46
C ILE A 37 -9.63 1.18 -3.28
N PHE A 38 -9.05 1.59 -2.15
CA PHE A 38 -7.63 1.32 -1.86
C PHE A 38 -7.35 -0.18 -1.77
N CYS A 39 -8.20 -0.95 -1.10
CA CYS A 39 -8.09 -2.40 -1.07
C CYS A 39 -8.18 -3.00 -2.48
N CYS A 40 -9.03 -2.49 -3.37
CA CYS A 40 -9.12 -2.94 -4.77
C CYS A 40 -7.80 -2.71 -5.54
N ILE A 41 -7.19 -1.54 -5.39
CA ILE A 41 -5.89 -1.20 -5.99
C ILE A 41 -4.82 -2.21 -5.56
N TRP A 42 -4.74 -2.51 -4.27
CA TRP A 42 -3.70 -3.37 -3.71
C TRP A 42 -4.06 -4.86 -3.64
N SER A 43 -5.15 -5.27 -4.29
CA SER A 43 -5.55 -6.69 -4.42
C SER A 43 -5.73 -7.11 -5.88
N PHE A 44 -6.63 -6.46 -6.60
CA PHE A 44 -6.88 -6.72 -8.02
C PHE A 44 -5.87 -5.98 -8.91
N GLY A 45 -5.58 -4.73 -8.55
CA GLY A 45 -4.68 -3.86 -9.30
C GLY A 45 -3.19 -4.09 -9.02
N ALA A 46 -2.83 -4.88 -8.01
CA ALA A 46 -1.46 -4.99 -7.51
C ALA A 46 -0.48 -5.56 -8.53
N ASN A 47 -0.96 -6.50 -9.37
CA ASN A 47 -0.16 -7.17 -10.40
C ASN A 47 -0.23 -6.47 -11.77
N LEU A 48 -0.99 -5.38 -11.89
CA LEU A 48 -1.07 -4.61 -13.13
C LEU A 48 0.19 -3.76 -13.29
N VAL A 49 0.61 -3.53 -14.53
CA VAL A 49 1.79 -2.74 -14.90
C VAL A 49 1.49 -1.88 -16.13
N GLY A 50 2.22 -0.77 -16.30
CA GLY A 50 2.07 0.11 -17.45
C GLY A 50 0.63 0.60 -17.65
N GLU A 51 0.17 0.58 -18.89
CA GLU A 51 -1.16 1.09 -19.31
C GLU A 51 -2.33 0.41 -18.61
N ASP A 52 -2.17 -0.84 -18.14
CA ASP A 52 -3.26 -1.54 -17.45
C ASP A 52 -3.54 -0.94 -16.06
N ARG A 53 -2.54 -0.30 -15.42
CA ARG A 53 -2.77 0.49 -14.21
C ARG A 53 -3.62 1.71 -14.52
N ASP A 54 -3.36 2.40 -15.61
CA ASP A 54 -4.11 3.60 -16.01
C ASP A 54 -5.57 3.25 -16.33
N LYS A 55 -5.80 2.15 -17.05
CA LYS A 55 -7.15 1.65 -17.32
C LYS A 55 -7.89 1.29 -16.03
N PHE A 56 -7.21 0.62 -15.09
CA PHE A 56 -7.82 0.24 -13.82
C PHE A 56 -8.11 1.45 -12.91
N ASP A 57 -7.21 2.45 -12.89
CA ASP A 57 -7.41 3.71 -12.19
C ASP A 57 -8.66 4.44 -12.72
N GLN A 58 -8.78 4.58 -14.05
CA GLN A 58 -9.95 5.19 -14.69
C GLN A 58 -11.24 4.40 -14.41
N PHE A 59 -11.17 3.08 -14.46
CA PHE A 59 -12.29 2.21 -14.12
C PHE A 59 -12.79 2.47 -12.70
N LEU A 60 -11.90 2.48 -11.70
CA LEU A 60 -12.28 2.75 -10.32
C LEU A 60 -12.86 4.16 -10.13
N ARG A 61 -12.30 5.18 -10.81
CA ARG A 61 -12.87 6.53 -10.82
C ARG A 61 -14.29 6.56 -11.39
N SER A 62 -14.57 5.78 -12.43
CA SER A 62 -15.89 5.72 -13.04
C SER A 62 -16.94 5.03 -12.16
N CYS A 63 -16.50 4.14 -11.26
CA CYS A 63 -17.36 3.44 -10.32
C CYS A 63 -17.54 4.19 -8.99
N SER A 64 -16.70 5.18 -8.72
CA SER A 64 -16.66 5.85 -7.43
C SER A 64 -17.69 6.98 -7.34
N SER A 65 -18.35 7.09 -6.18
CA SER A 65 -19.27 8.18 -5.87
C SER A 65 -18.59 9.34 -5.12
N ILE A 66 -17.40 9.08 -4.56
CA ILE A 66 -16.61 10.05 -3.81
C ILE A 66 -15.67 10.85 -4.72
N LEU A 67 -15.22 12.01 -4.22
CA LEU A 67 -14.18 12.78 -4.90
C LEU A 67 -12.86 11.98 -4.91
N PRO A 68 -12.30 11.64 -6.10
CA PRO A 68 -11.07 10.89 -6.19
C PRO A 68 -9.85 11.79 -5.90
N PRO A 69 -8.66 11.20 -5.62
CA PRO A 69 -7.43 11.97 -5.52
C PRO A 69 -7.10 12.67 -6.84
N SER A 70 -6.35 13.78 -6.74
CA SER A 70 -5.80 14.48 -7.91
C SER A 70 -4.70 13.68 -8.61
N SER A 71 -3.97 12.85 -7.86
CA SER A 71 -3.03 11.85 -8.37
C SER A 71 -3.72 10.52 -8.68
N PRO A 72 -3.10 9.61 -9.46
CA PRO A 72 -3.53 8.21 -9.54
C PRO A 72 -3.69 7.58 -8.14
N TYR A 73 -4.62 6.64 -8.00
CA TYR A 73 -4.82 5.92 -6.74
C TYR A 73 -3.57 5.13 -6.33
N TYR A 74 -2.78 4.62 -7.29
CA TYR A 74 -1.49 3.95 -7.03
C TYR A 74 -0.44 4.86 -6.38
N ASP A 75 -0.59 6.18 -6.53
CA ASP A 75 0.30 7.20 -5.95
C ASP A 75 -0.32 7.88 -4.72
N SER A 76 -1.44 7.35 -4.23
CA SER A 76 -2.19 7.88 -3.09
C SER A 76 -2.37 6.84 -1.99
N ILE A 77 -2.33 7.29 -0.74
CA ILE A 77 -2.68 6.54 0.47
C ILE A 77 -3.90 7.17 1.12
N ILE A 78 -4.64 6.38 1.90
CA ILE A 78 -5.76 6.89 2.71
C ILE A 78 -5.26 7.27 4.08
N ASP A 79 -5.62 8.48 4.50
CA ASP A 79 -5.63 8.87 5.90
C ASP A 79 -7.00 8.56 6.49
N ILE A 80 -7.06 7.48 7.27
CA ILE A 80 -8.31 7.01 7.89
C ILE A 80 -8.82 8.04 8.91
N SER A 81 -7.91 8.72 9.61
CA SER A 81 -8.25 9.72 10.64
C SER A 81 -8.81 10.99 10.01
N ASN A 82 -8.18 11.49 8.94
CA ASN A 82 -8.59 12.72 8.26
C ASN A 82 -9.51 12.49 7.05
N GLN A 83 -9.94 11.25 6.82
CA GLN A 83 -10.84 10.85 5.74
C GLN A 83 -10.40 11.34 4.34
N SER A 84 -9.10 11.40 4.07
CA SER A 84 -8.59 12.06 2.86
C SER A 84 -7.53 11.22 2.15
N TRP A 85 -7.38 11.49 0.86
CA TRP A 85 -6.29 10.94 0.05
C TRP A 85 -5.04 11.79 0.23
N ILE A 86 -3.92 11.14 0.51
CA ILE A 86 -2.62 11.77 0.66
C ILE A 86 -1.67 11.17 -0.39
N PRO A 87 -0.89 11.97 -1.13
CA PRO A 87 0.13 11.43 -2.01
C PRO A 87 1.21 10.66 -1.24
N TRP A 88 1.64 9.50 -1.73
CA TRP A 88 2.73 8.73 -1.10
C TRP A 88 4.01 9.54 -0.95
N LYS A 89 4.27 10.46 -1.88
CA LYS A 89 5.39 11.41 -1.82
C LYS A 89 5.45 12.20 -0.50
N ARG A 90 4.31 12.51 0.13
CA ARG A 90 4.28 13.21 1.43
C ARG A 90 4.71 12.33 2.61
N LYS A 91 4.77 11.01 2.42
CA LYS A 91 5.25 10.04 3.42
C LYS A 91 6.73 9.66 3.23
N VAL A 92 7.35 10.08 2.13
CA VAL A 92 8.78 9.87 1.90
C VAL A 92 9.54 10.91 2.71
N GLU A 93 10.37 10.45 3.65
CA GLU A 93 11.26 11.33 4.40
C GLU A 93 12.28 11.99 3.46
N GLU A 94 12.58 13.26 3.71
CA GLU A 94 13.59 13.98 2.93
C GLU A 94 14.96 13.36 3.19
N TYR A 95 15.59 12.85 2.13
CA TYR A 95 16.89 12.20 2.23
C TYR A 95 17.95 13.20 2.70
N THR A 96 18.53 12.94 3.86
CA THR A 96 19.68 13.70 4.37
C THR A 96 20.93 12.84 4.24
N PRO A 97 21.93 13.24 3.42
CA PRO A 97 23.19 12.51 3.32
C PRO A 97 23.91 12.50 4.68
N PRO A 98 24.41 11.35 5.18
CA PRO A 98 25.21 11.32 6.39
C PRO A 98 26.59 11.93 6.12
N GLU A 99 27.07 12.69 7.10
CA GLU A 99 28.34 13.43 7.02
C GLU A 99 29.57 12.51 6.87
N ASP A 100 29.44 11.22 7.21
CA ASP A 100 30.55 10.25 7.22
C ASP A 100 30.83 9.59 5.85
N GLY A 101 30.06 9.95 4.81
CA GLY A 101 30.31 9.54 3.42
C GLY A 101 30.21 8.03 3.17
N LYS A 102 29.65 7.24 4.10
CA LYS A 102 29.44 5.80 3.89
C LYS A 102 28.20 5.51 3.04
N PHE A 103 28.21 6.00 1.80
CA PHE A 103 27.11 5.89 0.85
C PHE A 103 26.65 4.45 0.57
N ALA A 104 27.57 3.48 0.63
CA ALA A 104 27.31 2.09 0.27
C ALA A 104 26.37 1.33 1.23
N LYS A 105 26.01 1.89 2.40
CA LYS A 105 25.13 1.23 3.39
C LYS A 105 23.79 1.92 3.59
N ILE A 106 23.52 3.03 2.90
CA ILE A 106 22.30 3.83 3.14
C ILE A 106 21.23 3.37 2.16
N LEU A 107 20.16 2.79 2.69
CA LEU A 107 18.92 2.59 1.94
C LEU A 107 18.22 3.94 1.84
N VAL A 108 18.26 4.58 0.68
CA VAL A 108 17.47 5.79 0.43
C VAL A 108 16.00 5.37 0.37
N PRO A 109 15.12 5.92 1.24
CA PRO A 109 13.70 5.63 1.15
C PRO A 109 13.17 6.18 -0.16
N THR A 110 12.73 5.29 -1.04
CA THR A 110 12.00 5.65 -2.26
C THR A 110 10.50 5.56 -1.99
N GLU A 111 9.69 6.15 -2.86
CA GLU A 111 8.24 6.05 -2.78
C GLU A 111 7.78 4.58 -2.71
N ASP A 112 8.38 3.71 -3.51
CA ASP A 112 8.10 2.27 -3.51
C ASP A 112 8.48 1.62 -2.17
N THR A 113 9.67 1.91 -1.63
CA THR A 113 10.08 1.36 -0.34
C THR A 113 9.10 1.76 0.77
N VAL A 114 8.62 3.01 0.78
CA VAL A 114 7.64 3.50 1.76
C VAL A 114 6.28 2.82 1.56
N LYS A 115 5.77 2.77 0.32
CA LYS A 115 4.51 2.08 -0.04
C LYS A 115 4.48 0.65 0.46
N TYR A 116 5.49 -0.11 0.08
CA TYR A 116 5.58 -1.53 0.36
C TYR A 116 5.84 -1.83 1.84
N SER A 117 6.65 -1.00 2.51
CA SER A 117 6.86 -1.11 3.97
C SER A 117 5.58 -0.85 4.74
N TRP A 118 4.79 0.13 4.32
CA TRP A 118 3.51 0.45 4.95
C TRP A 118 2.49 -0.68 4.75
N LEU A 119 2.36 -1.22 3.54
CA LEU A 119 1.47 -2.36 3.27
C LEU A 119 1.86 -3.59 4.09
N LEU A 120 3.17 -3.88 4.15
CA LEU A 120 3.70 -4.97 4.96
C LEU A 120 3.35 -4.79 6.44
N GLU A 121 3.52 -3.58 6.98
CA GLU A 121 3.16 -3.26 8.36
C GLU A 121 1.68 -3.50 8.67
N LYS A 122 0.78 -3.09 7.77
CA LYS A 122 -0.67 -3.31 7.96
C LYS A 122 -1.02 -4.79 8.01
N VAL A 123 -0.51 -5.58 7.06
CA VAL A 123 -0.81 -7.02 7.01
C VAL A 123 -0.15 -7.77 8.18
N MET A 124 1.04 -7.35 8.61
CA MET A 124 1.69 -7.91 9.81
C MET A 124 0.94 -7.60 11.10
N GLY A 125 0.30 -6.42 11.20
CA GLY A 125 -0.51 -6.03 12.36
C GLY A 125 -1.63 -7.03 12.69
N ILE A 126 -2.24 -7.61 11.66
CA ILE A 126 -3.28 -8.64 11.80
C ILE A 126 -2.72 -10.08 11.73
N LYS A 127 -1.39 -10.24 11.79
CA LYS A 127 -0.67 -11.53 11.76
C LYS A 127 -1.01 -12.41 10.56
N SER A 128 -1.32 -11.81 9.42
CA SER A 128 -1.66 -12.54 8.20
C SER A 128 -0.41 -12.76 7.32
N PRO A 129 -0.21 -13.95 6.72
CA PRO A 129 0.88 -14.18 5.78
C PRO A 129 0.76 -13.34 4.51
N CYS A 130 1.84 -12.71 4.06
CA CYS A 130 1.90 -11.97 2.79
C CYS A 130 3.04 -12.45 1.89
N LEU A 131 2.88 -12.29 0.57
CA LEU A 131 3.88 -12.64 -0.43
C LEU A 131 4.26 -11.40 -1.25
N PHE A 132 5.57 -11.12 -1.32
CA PHE A 132 6.13 -10.07 -2.18
C PHE A 132 6.72 -10.71 -3.43
N VAL A 133 6.18 -10.36 -4.61
CA VAL A 133 6.64 -10.85 -5.92
C VAL A 133 7.26 -9.70 -6.71
N GLY A 134 8.33 -9.99 -7.45
CA GLY A 134 9.02 -9.02 -8.31
C GLY A 134 10.37 -9.57 -8.77
N GLU A 135 11.01 -8.90 -9.73
CA GLU A 135 12.30 -9.31 -10.30
C GLU A 135 13.42 -9.38 -9.25
N SER A 136 14.49 -10.14 -9.53
CA SER A 136 15.65 -10.18 -8.63
C SER A 136 16.25 -8.77 -8.50
N GLY A 137 16.64 -8.39 -7.28
CA GLY A 137 17.22 -7.07 -7.01
C GLY A 137 16.23 -5.94 -6.68
N THR A 138 14.91 -6.17 -6.71
CA THR A 138 13.91 -5.13 -6.38
C THR A 138 13.70 -4.90 -4.87
N ALA A 139 14.75 -5.01 -4.06
CA ALA A 139 14.78 -4.78 -2.60
C ALA A 139 13.77 -5.55 -1.72
N LYS A 140 12.94 -6.46 -2.25
CA LYS A 140 11.90 -7.21 -1.51
C LYS A 140 12.39 -7.82 -0.20
N SER A 141 13.45 -8.62 -0.24
CA SER A 141 14.00 -9.27 0.95
C SER A 141 14.54 -8.26 1.95
N VAL A 142 15.15 -7.18 1.46
CA VAL A 142 15.69 -6.10 2.31
C VAL A 142 14.57 -5.40 3.05
N THR A 143 13.46 -5.07 2.38
CA THR A 143 12.27 -4.46 2.99
C THR A 143 11.69 -5.35 4.09
N ILE A 144 11.51 -6.65 3.80
CA ILE A 144 10.98 -7.61 4.79
C ILE A 144 11.92 -7.73 5.99
N PHE A 145 13.21 -7.97 5.77
CA PHE A 145 14.18 -8.10 6.85
C PHE A 145 14.32 -6.82 7.68
N SER A 146 14.25 -5.64 7.03
CA SER A 146 14.29 -4.36 7.72
C SER A 146 13.08 -4.21 8.64
N LYS A 147 11.87 -4.57 8.19
CA LYS A 147 10.67 -4.48 9.04
C LYS A 147 10.68 -5.53 10.16
N LEU A 148 11.08 -6.77 9.90
CA LEU A 148 11.17 -7.81 10.93
C LEU A 148 12.11 -7.43 12.07
N LYS A 149 13.23 -6.74 11.78
CA LYS A 149 14.14 -6.24 12.81
C LYS A 149 13.54 -5.16 13.73
N THR A 150 12.44 -4.52 13.32
CA THR A 150 11.74 -3.51 14.13
C THR A 150 10.72 -4.11 15.08
N LEU A 151 10.43 -5.42 14.97
CA LEU A 151 9.57 -6.11 15.91
C LEU A 151 10.36 -6.51 17.17
N ASP A 152 9.70 -6.44 18.33
CA ASP A 152 10.26 -6.98 19.58
C ASP A 152 10.48 -8.50 19.45
N PRO A 153 11.58 -9.04 20.03
CA PRO A 153 11.91 -10.46 19.97
C PRO A 153 10.96 -11.38 20.72
#